data_AF-A0A0A5G397-F1
#
_entry.id   AF-A0A0A5G397-F1
#
_cell.length_a   1.000
_cell.length_b   1.000
_cell.length_c   1.000
_cell.angle_alpha   90.00
_cell.angle_beta   90.00
_cell.angle_gamma   90.00
#
_symmetry.space_group_name_H-M   'P 1'
#
loop_
_entity.id
_entity.type
_entity.pdbx_description
1 polymer ?
#
loop_
_entity_poly.entity_id
_entity_poly.type
_entity_poly.pdbx_seq_one_letter_code
_entity_poly.pdbx_strand_id
1 'polypeptide(L)'
;MIFILLVILLFICIGCYIEGKTERKGLKLVLSISLAIMLSFMMEATLHSLVENEIMEGMLALISYYALPIITFGIFQLLLYEIRMFE
;
A
#
# COMPACT_ATOMS: atom_id res chain seq x y z
N MET A 1 -0.09 14.17 2.62
CA MET A 1 -0.29 13.44 1.34
C MET A 1 -0.96 12.06 1.54
N ILE A 2 -1.23 11.72 2.81
CA ILE A 2 -1.84 10.50 3.30
C ILE A 2 -3.11 10.04 2.58
N PHE A 3 -4.06 10.95 2.33
CA PHE A 3 -5.34 10.57 1.72
C PHE A 3 -5.19 9.99 0.31
N ILE A 4 -4.29 10.55 -0.50
CA ILE A 4 -4.08 10.09 -1.88
C ILE A 4 -3.50 8.68 -1.88
N LEU A 5 -2.47 8.45 -1.06
CA LEU A 5 -1.86 7.12 -0.92
C LEU A 5 -2.88 6.10 -0.42
N LEU A 6 -3.64 6.45 0.63
CA LEU A 6 -4.67 5.58 1.18
C LEU A 6 -5.70 5.17 0.13
N VAL A 7 -6.21 6.13 -0.66
CA VAL A 7 -7.18 5.85 -1.73
C VAL A 7 -6.60 4.87 -2.75
N ILE A 8 -5.34 5.06 -3.17
CA ILE A 8 -4.67 4.15 -4.11
C ILE A 8 -4.57 2.73 -3.51
N LEU A 9 -4.13 2.61 -2.26
CA LEU A 9 -4.00 1.30 -1.59
C LEU A 9 -5.35 0.61 -1.40
N LEU A 10 -6.42 1.37 -1.15
CA LEU A 10 -7.78 0.82 -1.07
C LEU A 10 -8.26 0.27 -2.42
N PHE A 11 -7.96 0.95 -3.54
CA PHE A 11 -8.25 0.41 -4.86
C PHE A 11 -7.53 -0.91 -5.11
N ILE A 12 -6.27 -1.03 -4.70
CA ILE A 12 -5.51 -2.29 -4.79
C ILE A 12 -6.17 -3.38 -3.94
N CYS A 13 -6.60 -3.08 -2.71
CA CYS A 13 -7.30 -4.03 -1.85
C CYS A 13 -8.58 -4.56 -2.50
N ILE A 14 -9.40 -3.66 -3.05
CA ILE A 14 -10.67 -4.01 -3.68
C ILE A 14 -10.43 -4.84 -4.95
N GLY A 15 -9.47 -4.44 -5.79
CA GLY A 15 -9.09 -5.20 -6.98
C GLY A 15 -8.67 -6.62 -6.65
N CYS A 16 -7.81 -6.79 -5.65
CA CYS A 16 -7.36 -8.12 -5.22
C CYS A 16 -8.48 -8.95 -4.57
N TYR A 17 -9.41 -8.31 -3.86
CA TYR A 17 -10.56 -8.99 -3.28
C TYR A 17 -11.51 -9.57 -4.34
N ILE A 18 -11.71 -8.84 -5.45
CA ILE A 18 -12.56 -9.28 -6.57
C ILE A 18 -11.92 -10.48 -7.28
N GLU A 19 -10.63 -10.39 -7.60
CA GLU A 19 -9.90 -11.40 -8.38
C GLU A 19 -9.47 -12.62 -7.55
N GLY A 20 -9.16 -12.44 -6.27
CA GLY A 20 -8.65 -13.51 -5.41
C GLY A 20 -9.65 -14.63 -5.28
N LYS A 21 -9.23 -15.90 -5.35
CA LYS A 21 -10.11 -17.09 -5.27
C LYS A 21 -10.00 -17.84 -3.93
N THR A 22 -9.36 -17.22 -2.94
CA THR A 22 -9.00 -17.89 -1.68
C THR A 22 -10.17 -18.02 -0.70
N GLU A 23 -10.04 -18.94 0.26
CA GLU A 23 -10.93 -18.99 1.42
C GLU A 23 -10.78 -17.75 2.31
N ARG A 24 -11.83 -17.44 3.10
CA ARG A 24 -11.87 -16.34 4.08
C ARG A 24 -11.57 -14.94 3.51
N LYS A 25 -11.98 -14.65 2.26
CA LYS A 25 -11.73 -13.36 1.59
C LYS A 25 -12.12 -12.13 2.42
N GLY A 26 -13.23 -12.18 3.15
CA GLY A 26 -13.68 -11.06 3.99
C GLY A 26 -12.70 -10.73 5.11
N LEU A 27 -12.14 -11.74 5.80
CA LEU A 27 -11.13 -11.53 6.83
C LEU A 27 -9.84 -10.97 6.24
N LYS A 28 -9.43 -11.47 5.07
CA LYS A 28 -8.27 -10.95 4.34
C LYS A 28 -8.48 -9.50 3.91
N LEU A 29 -9.68 -9.12 3.46
CA LEU A 29 -9.99 -7.73 3.09
C LEU A 29 -9.88 -6.78 4.28
N VAL A 30 -10.42 -7.16 5.44
CA VAL A 30 -10.29 -6.36 6.66
C VAL A 30 -8.81 -6.18 7.00
N LEU A 31 -8.02 -7.25 6.96
CA LEU A 31 -6.56 -7.17 7.19
C LEU A 31 -5.87 -6.25 6.17
N SER A 32 -6.19 -6.37 4.89
CA SER A 32 -5.63 -5.53 3.82
C SER A 32 -5.95 -4.05 4.04
N ILE A 33 -7.19 -3.72 4.41
CA ILE A 33 -7.60 -2.34 4.70
C ILE A 33 -6.86 -1.81 5.95
N SER A 34 -6.77 -2.61 7.01
CA SER A 34 -6.01 -2.23 8.21
C SER A 34 -4.54 -1.96 7.89
N LEU A 35 -3.92 -2.81 7.07
CA LEU A 35 -2.54 -2.61 6.60
C LEU A 35 -2.40 -1.36 5.73
N ALA A 36 -3.35 -1.09 4.83
CA ALA A 36 -3.33 0.11 3.99
C ALA A 36 -3.38 1.40 4.82
N ILE A 37 -4.21 1.42 5.86
CA ILE A 37 -4.30 2.55 6.80
C ILE A 37 -2.98 2.70 7.56
N MET A 38 -2.49 1.63 8.20
CA MET A 38 -1.24 1.68 8.98
C MET A 38 -0.05 2.12 8.11
N LEU A 39 0.08 1.55 6.91
CA LEU A 39 1.15 1.92 5.98
C LEU A 39 1.07 3.39 5.58
N SER A 40 -0.12 3.92 5.29
CA SER A 40 -0.30 5.32 4.92
C SER A 40 0.13 6.26 6.04
N PHE A 41 -0.22 5.97 7.30
CA PHE A 41 0.22 6.74 8.45
C PHE A 41 1.73 6.64 8.69
N MET A 42 2.31 5.44 8.58
CA MET A 42 3.76 5.26 8.75
C MET A 42 4.56 5.99 7.68
N MET A 43 4.09 5.98 6.43
CA MET A 43 4.76 6.69 5.33
C MET A 43 4.69 8.20 5.50
N GLU A 44 3.55 8.76 5.94
CA GLU A 44 3.44 10.20 6.22
C GLU A 44 4.39 10.60 7.37
N ALA A 45 4.43 9.83 8.46
CA ALA A 45 5.32 10.09 9.58
C ALA A 45 6.81 10.00 9.19
N THR A 46 7.16 8.99 8.38
CA THR A 46 8.53 8.80 7.90
C THR A 46 8.95 9.92 6.96
N LEU A 47 8.07 10.32 6.03
CA LEU A 47 8.34 11.42 5.11
C LEU A 47 8.53 12.74 5.86
N HIS A 48 7.66 13.02 6.84
CA HIS A 48 7.77 14.23 7.66
C HIS A 48 9.14 14.31 8.35
N SER A 49 9.56 13.21 8.99
CA SER A 49 10.87 13.13 9.64
C SER A 49 12.04 13.30 8.65
N LEU A 50 11.98 12.67 7.46
CA LEU A 50 13.06 12.76 6.49
C LEU A 50 13.18 14.14 5.83
N VAL A 51 12.05 14.82 5.60
CA VAL A 51 12.02 16.17 5.05
C VAL A 51 12.44 17.20 6.10
N GLU A 52 11.97 17.09 7.34
CA GLU A 52 12.37 17.99 8.44
C GLU A 52 13.87 17.93 8.76
N ASN A 53 14.48 16.76 8.59
CA ASN A 53 15.91 16.58 8.79
C ASN A 53 16.76 16.91 7.54
N GLU A 54 16.15 17.48 6.49
CA GLU A 54 16.80 17.82 5.20
C GLU A 54 17.51 16.62 4.54
N ILE A 55 17.08 15.39 4.86
CA ILE A 55 17.70 14.15 4.35
C ILE A 55 17.20 13.86 2.93
N MET A 56 15.95 14.25 2.62
CA MET A 56 15.32 13.99 1.34
C MET A 56 14.44 15.15 0.90
N GLU A 57 14.60 15.56 -0.35
CA GLU A 57 13.77 16.61 -0.97
C GLU A 57 13.27 16.24 -2.37
N GLY A 58 12.21 16.92 -2.79
CA GLY A 58 11.72 16.91 -4.17
C GLY A 58 11.28 15.53 -4.67
N MET A 59 11.85 15.10 -5.79
CA MET A 59 11.42 13.90 -6.52
C MET A 59 11.68 12.60 -5.75
N LEU A 60 12.78 12.54 -4.99
CA LEU A 60 13.10 11.37 -4.16
C LEU A 60 12.06 11.16 -3.06
N ALA A 61 11.61 12.24 -2.42
CA ALA A 61 10.55 12.20 -1.41
C ALA A 61 9.25 11.63 -1.98
N LEU A 62 8.87 12.04 -3.21
CA LEU A 62 7.69 11.53 -3.90
C LEU A 62 7.80 10.04 -4.27
N ILE A 63 8.95 9.60 -4.80
CA ILE A 63 9.17 8.19 -5.15
C ILE A 63 9.07 7.31 -3.92
N SER A 64 9.74 7.68 -2.83
CA SER A 64 9.70 6.92 -1.58
C SER A 64 8.30 6.90 -0.98
N TYR A 65 7.57 8.01 -1.06
CA TYR A 65 6.23 8.13 -0.49
C TYR A 65 5.15 7.38 -1.29
N TYR A 66 5.25 7.31 -2.62
CA TYR A 66 4.22 6.66 -3.45
C TYR A 66 4.69 5.34 -4.05
N ALA A 67 5.80 5.32 -4.78
CA ALA A 67 6.17 4.15 -5.59
C ALA A 67 6.52 2.94 -4.71
N LEU A 68 7.35 3.13 -3.68
CA LEU A 68 7.74 2.05 -2.77
C LEU A 68 6.54 1.38 -2.07
N PRO A 69 5.65 2.12 -1.36
CA PRO A 69 4.52 1.49 -0.69
C PRO A 69 3.52 0.89 -1.68
N ILE A 70 3.27 1.51 -2.84
CA ILE A 70 2.35 0.95 -3.84
C ILE A 70 2.86 -0.40 -4.38
N ILE A 71 4.13 -0.47 -4.77
CA ILE A 71 4.72 -1.69 -5.34
C ILE A 71 4.78 -2.80 -4.30
N THR A 72 5.33 -2.50 -3.12
CA THR A 72 5.50 -3.50 -2.05
C THR A 72 4.15 -4.00 -1.54
N PHE A 73 3.20 -3.10 -1.31
CA PHE A 73 1.84 -3.46 -0.91
C PHE A 73 1.14 -4.27 -2.01
N GLY A 74 1.23 -3.85 -3.27
CA GLY A 74 0.65 -4.58 -4.40
C GLY A 74 1.14 -6.02 -4.50
N ILE A 75 2.46 -6.24 -4.42
CA ILE A 75 3.04 -7.59 -4.40
C ILE A 75 2.50 -8.40 -3.22
N PHE A 76 2.43 -7.80 -2.04
CA PHE A 76 1.93 -8.49 -0.84
C PHE A 76 0.46 -8.87 -0.97
N GLN A 77 -0.38 -7.99 -1.54
CA GLN A 77 -1.79 -8.29 -1.78
C GLN A 77 -1.97 -9.42 -2.78
N LEU A 78 -1.20 -9.43 -3.88
CA LEU A 78 -1.23 -10.53 -4.85
C LEU A 78 -0.90 -11.88 -4.21
N LEU A 79 0.12 -11.92 -3.34
CA LEU A 79 0.47 -13.13 -2.57
C LEU A 79 -0.62 -13.53 -1.57
N LEU A 80 -1.17 -12.55 -0.83
CA LEU A 80 -2.21 -12.78 0.17
C LEU A 80 -3.49 -13.38 -0.44
N TYR A 81 -3.84 -12.95 -1.65
CA TYR A 81 -5.00 -13.42 -2.40
C TYR A 81 -4.69 -14.55 -3.40
N GLU A 82 -3.47 -15.09 -3.37
CA GLU A 82 -3.01 -16.19 -4.24
C GLU A 82 -3.30 -15.92 -5.73
N ILE A 83 -3.20 -14.66 -6.14
CA ILE A 83 -3.45 -14.23 -7.52
C ILE A 83 -2.22 -14.59 -8.35
N ARG A 84 -2.40 -15.49 -9.31
CA ARG A 84 -1.34 -15.88 -10.24
C ARG A 84 -1.07 -14.73 -11.20
N MET A 85 0.15 -14.20 -11.18
CA MET A 85 0.62 -13.15 -12.10
C MET A 85 0.85 -13.66 -13.53
N PHE A 86 0.91 -14.98 -13.71
CA PHE A 86 1.12 -15.64 -15.00
C PHE A 86 0.16 -16.84 -15.08
N GLU A 87 -0.79 -16.77 -16.02
CA GLU A 87 -1.47 -17.96 -16.59
C GLU A 87 -0.67 -18.47 -17.79
#